data_AF-A0A7J3D437-F1
#
_entry.id   AF-A0A7J3D437-F1
#
_cell.length_a   1.000
_cell.length_b   1.000
_cell.length_c   1.000
_cell.angle_alpha   90.00
_cell.angle_beta   90.00
_cell.angle_gamma   90.00
#
_symmetry.space_group_name_H-M   'P 1'
#
loop_
_entity.id
_entity.type
_entity.pdbx_description
1 polymer ?
#
loop_
_entity_poly.entity_id
_entity_poly.type
_entity_poly.pdbx_seq_one_letter_code
_entity_poly.pdbx_strand_id
1 'polypeptide(L)'
;MEKLGAHKKTLNSLLALAISILLILIVATIIFSFILGPYIVFNTEEGRQIEGEIDYYYIFVVGFLLVFPFSAVIQQQFISEWVMYIAIFTILSFSGEKTLTKVTKDSYREGVGSFFRNDLSAAIAIFSITAVLVLAVDIVQTGVGIPSGTLPETNSAKLVATITHAPLSEEIGFRLSIIGLFALLTIRGWRTGVPAIEFLLTPLPALKKSQSYVNFKGRVWHLFLPLIVGSALFFGFAHIAPGSVWEIGKFSEATIAGLMLGIAYVFYGLGVAIMVHWAFNYYTNTLYLFEENVYNLNLSTFSDMFILALGTILILYYVVKVLLPRTKKEK
;
A
#
# COMPACT_ATOMS: atom_id res chain seq x y z
N MET A 1 -1.17 -35.21 23.10
CA MET A 1 -0.41 -34.43 22.09
C MET A 1 -1.05 -34.47 20.70
N GLU A 2 -1.59 -35.61 20.26
CA GLU A 2 -2.25 -35.76 18.94
C GLU A 2 -3.51 -34.90 18.75
N LYS A 3 -4.42 -34.87 19.74
CA LYS A 3 -5.60 -33.98 19.73
C LYS A 3 -5.25 -32.49 19.64
N LEU A 4 -4.15 -32.07 20.27
CA LEU A 4 -3.68 -30.68 20.23
C LEU A 4 -3.15 -30.31 18.82
N GLY A 5 -2.49 -31.25 18.14
CA GLY A 5 -2.04 -31.08 16.76
C GLY A 5 -3.19 -30.99 15.76
N ALA A 6 -4.25 -31.79 15.96
CA ALA A 6 -5.45 -31.74 15.12
C ALA A 6 -6.18 -30.38 15.24
N HIS A 7 -6.38 -29.86 16.46
CA HIS A 7 -7.01 -28.56 16.66
C HIS A 7 -6.22 -27.39 16.06
N LYS A 8 -4.88 -27.40 16.16
CA LYS A 8 -4.03 -26.37 15.56
C LYS A 8 -4.13 -26.36 14.03
N LYS A 9 -4.21 -27.55 13.41
CA LYS A 9 -4.39 -27.68 11.96
C LYS A 9 -5.75 -27.15 11.51
N THR A 10 -6.83 -27.51 12.21
CA THR A 10 -8.18 -27.01 11.92
C THR A 10 -8.27 -25.50 12.05
N LEU A 11 -7.71 -24.91 13.12
CA LEU A 11 -7.71 -23.47 13.32
C LEU A 11 -6.97 -22.72 12.20
N ASN A 12 -5.78 -23.19 11.82
CA ASN A 12 -5.03 -22.58 10.71
C ASN A 12 -5.79 -22.65 9.38
N SER A 13 -6.48 -23.76 9.12
CA SER A 13 -7.30 -23.92 7.92
C SER A 13 -8.52 -23.00 7.91
N LEU A 14 -9.19 -22.82 9.05
CA LEU A 14 -10.31 -21.88 9.18
C LEU A 14 -9.86 -20.42 9.02
N LEU A 15 -8.72 -20.05 9.62
CA LEU A 15 -8.13 -18.72 9.45
C LEU A 15 -7.77 -18.45 7.99
N ALA A 16 -7.15 -19.43 7.30
CA ALA A 16 -6.82 -19.31 5.89
C ALA A 16 -8.08 -19.16 5.02
N LEU A 17 -9.16 -19.86 5.34
CA LEU A 17 -10.44 -19.71 4.65
C LEU A 17 -11.02 -18.29 4.85
N ALA A 18 -11.08 -17.82 6.10
CA ALA A 18 -11.58 -16.49 6.43
C ALA A 18 -10.79 -15.38 5.70
N ILE A 19 -9.46 -15.47 5.70
CA ILE A 19 -8.59 -14.54 4.98
C ILE A 19 -8.84 -14.61 3.46
N SER A 20 -9.03 -15.81 2.90
CA SER A 20 -9.32 -15.95 1.46
C SER A 20 -10.63 -15.28 1.08
N ILE A 21 -11.67 -15.42 1.91
CA ILE A 21 -12.97 -14.78 1.70
C ILE A 21 -12.82 -13.26 1.75
N LEU A 22 -12.19 -12.73 2.80
CA LEU A 22 -11.96 -11.29 2.94
C LEU A 22 -11.13 -10.73 1.78
N LEU A 23 -10.08 -11.44 1.36
CA LEU A 23 -9.27 -11.06 0.21
C LEU A 23 -10.11 -10.95 -1.07
N ILE A 24 -10.99 -11.94 -1.33
CA ILE A 24 -11.88 -11.92 -2.51
C ILE A 24 -12.86 -10.75 -2.44
N LEU A 25 -13.44 -10.47 -1.27
CA LEU A 25 -14.37 -9.36 -1.07
C LEU A 25 -13.70 -7.99 -1.27
N ILE A 26 -12.46 -7.82 -0.76
CA ILE A 26 -11.67 -6.61 -0.97
C ILE A 26 -11.29 -6.46 -2.44
N VAL A 27 -10.89 -7.55 -3.12
CA VAL A 27 -10.60 -7.52 -4.56
C VAL A 27 -11.85 -7.10 -5.35
N ALA A 28 -13.04 -7.61 -5.00
CA ALA A 28 -14.28 -7.25 -5.67
C ALA A 28 -14.63 -5.76 -5.52
N THR A 29 -14.43 -5.21 -4.31
CA THR A 29 -14.68 -3.79 -4.03
C THR A 29 -13.63 -2.87 -4.67
N ILE A 30 -12.36 -3.29 -4.77
CA ILE A 30 -11.33 -2.60 -5.56
C ILE A 30 -11.70 -2.58 -7.06
N ILE A 31 -12.17 -3.70 -7.61
CA ILE A 31 -12.64 -3.74 -9.01
C ILE A 31 -13.81 -2.76 -9.19
N PHE A 32 -14.71 -2.68 -8.22
CA PHE A 32 -15.81 -1.73 -8.27
C PHE A 32 -15.32 -0.28 -8.22
N SER A 33 -14.33 0.07 -7.39
CA SER A 33 -13.78 1.44 -7.36
C SER A 33 -13.09 1.84 -8.66
N PHE A 34 -12.52 0.90 -9.43
CA PHE A 34 -12.03 1.19 -10.77
C PHE A 34 -13.15 1.64 -11.73
N ILE A 35 -14.38 1.18 -11.53
CA ILE A 35 -15.56 1.63 -12.31
C ILE A 35 -16.05 2.98 -11.80
N LEU A 36 -16.11 3.14 -10.47
CA LEU A 36 -16.68 4.32 -9.85
C LEU A 36 -15.88 5.60 -10.08
N GLY A 37 -14.54 5.56 -10.05
CA GLY A 37 -13.76 6.81 -10.22
C GLY A 37 -13.98 7.49 -11.57
N PRO A 38 -13.89 6.78 -12.72
CA PRO A 38 -14.29 7.34 -14.01
C PRO A 38 -15.75 7.81 -14.02
N TYR A 39 -16.67 7.08 -13.39
CA TYR A 39 -18.05 7.54 -13.28
C TYR A 39 -18.15 8.87 -12.54
N ILE A 40 -17.47 9.03 -11.40
CA ILE A 40 -17.42 10.29 -10.65
C ILE A 40 -16.84 11.40 -11.53
N VAL A 41 -15.70 11.14 -12.19
CA VAL A 41 -14.96 12.16 -12.94
C VAL A 41 -15.64 12.59 -14.24
N PHE A 42 -16.32 11.68 -14.94
CA PHE A 42 -16.86 11.94 -16.28
C PHE A 42 -18.39 12.00 -16.35
N ASN A 43 -19.10 11.36 -15.42
CA ASN A 43 -20.55 11.17 -15.54
C ASN A 43 -21.38 11.92 -14.48
N THR A 44 -20.79 12.37 -13.38
CA THR A 44 -21.50 13.21 -12.40
C THR A 44 -21.64 14.65 -12.89
N GLU A 45 -22.56 15.41 -12.30
CA GLU A 45 -22.70 16.83 -12.61
C GLU A 45 -21.42 17.59 -12.23
N GLU A 46 -20.86 17.30 -11.06
CA GLU A 46 -19.58 17.85 -10.60
C GLU A 46 -18.44 17.55 -11.58
N GLY A 47 -18.39 16.32 -12.11
CA GLY A 47 -17.37 15.89 -13.09
C GLY A 47 -17.46 16.62 -14.42
N ARG A 48 -18.69 16.85 -14.92
CA ARG A 48 -18.94 17.61 -16.15
C ARG A 48 -18.61 19.09 -16.01
N GLN A 49 -18.73 19.62 -14.81
CA GLN A 49 -18.44 21.02 -14.47
C GLN A 49 -17.02 21.23 -13.95
N ILE A 50 -16.14 20.23 -13.99
CA ILE A 50 -14.73 20.45 -13.68
C ILE A 50 -14.17 21.42 -14.73
N GLU A 51 -14.02 22.67 -14.32
CA GLU A 51 -13.24 23.68 -15.02
C GLU A 51 -11.82 23.73 -14.42
N GLY A 52 -10.83 23.87 -15.30
CA GLY A 52 -9.44 24.07 -14.90
C GLY A 52 -8.45 23.17 -15.65
N GLU A 53 -7.27 23.73 -15.88
CA GLU A 53 -6.08 23.00 -16.28
C GLU A 53 -5.23 22.70 -15.05
N ILE A 54 -4.52 21.58 -15.10
CA ILE A 54 -3.42 21.32 -14.19
C ILE A 54 -2.19 21.97 -14.83
N ASP A 55 -1.82 23.11 -14.28
CA ASP A 55 -0.68 23.93 -14.76
C ASP A 55 0.68 23.39 -14.27
N TYR A 56 0.66 22.35 -13.44
CA TYR A 56 1.86 21.77 -12.88
C TYR A 56 1.74 20.27 -12.61
N TYR A 57 2.80 19.55 -12.90
CA TYR A 57 2.98 18.16 -12.45
C TYR A 57 4.01 18.15 -11.35
N TYR A 58 3.71 17.51 -10.22
CA TYR A 58 4.68 17.42 -9.14
C TYR A 58 5.22 16.01 -8.98
N ILE A 59 6.51 15.92 -8.67
CA ILE A 59 7.15 14.68 -8.28
C ILE A 59 7.97 14.93 -7.03
N PHE A 60 7.92 14.01 -6.08
CA PHE A 60 8.88 14.04 -4.99
C PHE A 60 10.23 13.49 -5.50
N VAL A 61 11.33 14.11 -5.11
CA VAL A 61 12.70 13.61 -5.33
C VAL A 61 13.50 13.81 -4.05
N VAL A 62 13.98 12.71 -3.48
CA VAL A 62 14.69 12.66 -2.20
C VAL A 62 13.93 13.40 -1.08
N GLY A 63 12.60 13.26 -1.08
CA GLY A 63 11.71 13.89 -0.10
C GLY A 63 11.43 15.39 -0.34
N PHE A 64 11.97 15.98 -1.41
CA PHE A 64 11.66 17.35 -1.81
C PHE A 64 10.64 17.38 -2.94
N LEU A 65 9.68 18.29 -2.85
CA LEU A 65 8.69 18.52 -3.90
C LEU A 65 9.34 19.26 -5.07
N LEU A 66 9.37 18.63 -6.24
CA LEU A 66 9.69 19.28 -7.50
C LEU A 66 8.41 19.50 -8.29
N VAL A 67 8.24 20.71 -8.80
CA VAL A 67 7.06 21.14 -9.56
C VAL A 67 7.53 21.49 -10.97
N PHE A 68 6.92 20.87 -11.97
CA PHE A 68 7.22 21.10 -13.38
C PHE A 68 6.04 21.80 -14.04
N PRO A 69 6.28 22.78 -14.93
CA PRO A 69 5.21 23.31 -15.76
C PRO A 69 4.63 22.17 -16.60
N PHE A 70 3.32 22.02 -16.52
CA PHE A 70 2.55 20.99 -17.22
C PHE A 70 1.24 21.65 -17.65
N SER A 71 0.63 21.20 -18.74
CA SER A 71 -0.72 21.64 -19.06
C SER A 71 -1.46 20.40 -19.53
N ALA A 72 -2.44 20.01 -18.73
CA ALA A 72 -3.39 18.98 -19.08
C ALA A 72 -4.72 19.32 -18.45
N VAL A 73 -5.79 18.90 -19.12
CA VAL A 73 -7.11 18.92 -18.49
C VAL A 73 -7.12 17.86 -17.39
N ILE A 74 -7.72 18.17 -16.23
CA ILE A 74 -7.78 17.28 -15.05
C ILE A 74 -8.20 15.86 -15.42
N GLN A 75 -9.20 15.72 -16.28
CA GLN A 75 -9.71 14.42 -16.74
C GLN A 75 -8.68 13.62 -17.54
N GLN A 76 -7.82 14.27 -18.32
CA GLN A 76 -6.77 13.61 -19.11
C GLN A 76 -5.66 13.06 -18.21
N GLN A 77 -5.24 13.83 -17.20
CA GLN A 77 -4.31 13.34 -16.21
C GLN A 77 -4.91 12.16 -15.45
N PHE A 78 -6.13 12.31 -14.94
CA PHE A 78 -6.83 11.26 -14.21
C PHE A 78 -6.89 9.94 -15.00
N ILE A 79 -7.34 9.96 -16.26
CA ILE A 79 -7.49 8.73 -17.04
C ILE A 79 -6.14 8.08 -17.33
N SER A 80 -5.08 8.87 -17.54
CA SER A 80 -3.74 8.35 -17.77
C SER A 80 -3.21 7.58 -16.56
N GLU A 81 -3.42 8.12 -15.35
CA GLU A 81 -3.00 7.50 -14.10
C GLU A 81 -3.88 6.30 -13.75
N TRP A 82 -5.19 6.41 -13.97
CA TRP A 82 -6.13 5.31 -13.81
C TRP A 82 -5.75 4.09 -14.65
N VAL A 83 -5.36 4.28 -15.93
CA VAL A 83 -4.87 3.19 -16.79
C VAL A 83 -3.59 2.58 -16.21
N MET A 84 -2.67 3.39 -15.70
CA MET A 84 -1.45 2.88 -15.03
C MET A 84 -1.79 2.03 -13.81
N TYR A 85 -2.72 2.46 -12.95
CA TYR A 85 -3.12 1.69 -11.77
C TYR A 85 -3.81 0.37 -12.13
N ILE A 86 -4.64 0.33 -13.17
CA ILE A 86 -5.21 -0.94 -13.67
C ILE A 86 -4.11 -1.87 -14.18
N ALA A 87 -3.14 -1.34 -14.92
CA ALA A 87 -2.02 -2.13 -15.41
C ALA A 87 -1.21 -2.72 -14.24
N ILE A 88 -0.89 -1.90 -13.22
CA ILE A 88 -0.20 -2.37 -12.01
C ILE A 88 -1.04 -3.44 -11.30
N PHE A 89 -2.33 -3.19 -11.06
CA PHE A 89 -3.23 -4.14 -10.40
C PHE A 89 -3.26 -5.49 -11.12
N THR A 90 -3.35 -5.47 -12.45
CA THR A 90 -3.36 -6.67 -13.28
C THR A 90 -2.01 -7.39 -13.20
N ILE A 91 -0.88 -6.68 -13.36
CA ILE A 91 0.46 -7.26 -13.25
C ILE A 91 0.64 -7.95 -11.88
N LEU A 92 0.28 -7.26 -10.79
CA LEU A 92 0.41 -7.78 -9.42
C LEU A 92 -0.48 -9.01 -9.16
N SER A 93 -1.59 -9.14 -9.87
CA SER A 93 -2.46 -10.33 -9.80
C SER A 93 -1.76 -11.60 -10.28
N PHE A 94 -0.75 -11.46 -11.15
CA PHE A 94 0.02 -12.57 -11.72
C PHE A 94 1.46 -12.66 -11.22
N SER A 95 1.98 -11.65 -10.53
CA SER A 95 3.35 -11.63 -10.02
C SER A 95 3.50 -12.21 -8.61
N GLY A 96 4.74 -12.42 -8.20
CA GLY A 96 5.12 -13.18 -7.01
C GLY A 96 5.45 -14.65 -7.31
N GLU A 97 5.54 -15.47 -6.28
CA GLU A 97 5.77 -16.91 -6.42
C GLU A 97 4.52 -17.66 -6.91
N LYS A 98 3.34 -17.07 -6.72
CA LYS A 98 2.03 -17.61 -7.11
C LYS A 98 1.14 -16.51 -7.68
N THR A 99 0.22 -16.90 -8.56
CA THR A 99 -0.89 -16.04 -8.98
C THR A 99 -1.90 -15.87 -7.85
N LEU A 100 -2.68 -14.79 -7.88
CA LEU A 100 -3.75 -14.53 -6.89
C LEU A 100 -4.71 -15.73 -6.76
N THR A 101 -5.11 -16.32 -7.89
CA THR A 101 -6.01 -17.49 -7.94
C THR A 101 -5.42 -18.76 -7.35
N LYS A 102 -4.08 -18.92 -7.39
CA LYS A 102 -3.40 -20.06 -6.75
C LYS A 102 -3.30 -19.84 -5.26
N VAL A 103 -3.01 -18.61 -4.82
CA VAL A 103 -2.94 -18.27 -3.40
C VAL A 103 -4.26 -18.53 -2.69
N THR A 104 -5.40 -18.14 -3.28
CA THR A 104 -6.72 -18.38 -2.67
C THR A 104 -7.10 -19.87 -2.61
N LYS A 105 -6.64 -20.69 -3.57
CA LYS A 105 -6.88 -22.14 -3.58
C LYS A 105 -5.97 -22.91 -2.62
N ASP A 106 -4.70 -22.54 -2.57
CA ASP A 106 -3.67 -23.28 -1.83
C ASP A 106 -3.56 -22.86 -0.37
N SER A 107 -4.18 -21.72 0.01
CA SER A 107 -4.14 -21.17 1.38
C SER A 107 -4.60 -22.17 2.44
N TYR A 108 -5.58 -23.00 2.13
CA TYR A 108 -6.08 -24.04 3.05
C TYR A 108 -5.00 -25.06 3.43
N ARG A 109 -4.04 -25.32 2.54
CA ARG A 109 -2.96 -26.30 2.72
C ARG A 109 -1.69 -25.66 3.27
N GLU A 110 -1.35 -24.46 2.78
CA GLU A 110 -0.09 -23.77 3.10
C GLU A 110 -0.19 -22.80 4.28
N GLY A 111 -1.42 -22.50 4.72
CA GLY A 111 -1.70 -21.59 5.85
C GLY A 111 -1.54 -20.11 5.50
N VAL A 112 -1.69 -19.25 6.50
CA VAL A 112 -1.73 -17.77 6.36
C VAL A 112 -0.49 -17.18 5.66
N GLY A 113 0.67 -17.83 5.77
CA GLY A 113 1.88 -17.35 5.10
C GLY A 113 1.78 -17.35 3.56
N SER A 114 0.89 -18.15 2.96
CA SER A 114 0.76 -18.24 1.50
C SER A 114 0.22 -16.95 0.86
N PHE A 115 -0.53 -16.13 1.60
CA PHE A 115 -1.08 -14.86 1.11
C PHE A 115 -0.02 -13.84 0.73
N PHE A 116 1.19 -14.00 1.28
CA PHE A 116 2.34 -13.15 0.99
C PHE A 116 3.17 -13.66 -0.19
N ARG A 117 2.71 -14.71 -0.90
CA ARG A 117 3.40 -15.30 -2.07
C ARG A 117 2.88 -14.77 -3.42
N ASN A 118 1.83 -13.96 -3.41
CA ASN A 118 1.37 -13.17 -4.56
C ASN A 118 1.48 -11.69 -4.19
N ASP A 119 1.93 -10.87 -5.14
CA ASP A 119 2.24 -9.47 -4.84
C ASP A 119 0.98 -8.62 -4.61
N LEU A 120 -0.12 -8.85 -5.34
CA LEU A 120 -1.39 -8.14 -5.08
C LEU A 120 -1.99 -8.55 -3.73
N SER A 121 -2.00 -9.85 -3.42
CA SER A 121 -2.45 -10.35 -2.13
C SER A 121 -1.59 -9.79 -0.98
N ALA A 122 -0.28 -9.66 -1.18
CA ALA A 122 0.61 -8.99 -0.23
C ALA A 122 0.29 -7.49 -0.10
N ALA A 123 0.02 -6.79 -1.21
CA ALA A 123 -0.41 -5.39 -1.19
C ALA A 123 -1.68 -5.21 -0.34
N ILE A 124 -2.71 -6.02 -0.59
CA ILE A 124 -3.97 -5.96 0.16
C ILE A 124 -3.74 -6.26 1.65
N ALA A 125 -2.95 -7.29 1.97
CA ALA A 125 -2.63 -7.63 3.34
C ALA A 125 -1.89 -6.47 4.07
N ILE A 126 -0.89 -5.88 3.41
CA ILE A 126 -0.13 -4.75 3.96
C ILE A 126 -1.04 -3.53 4.13
N PHE A 127 -1.86 -3.21 3.13
CA PHE A 127 -2.85 -2.14 3.19
C PHE A 127 -3.79 -2.33 4.39
N SER A 128 -4.40 -3.51 4.55
CA SER A 128 -5.30 -3.81 5.66
C SER A 128 -4.62 -3.73 7.03
N ILE A 129 -3.39 -4.25 7.17
CA ILE A 129 -2.62 -4.08 8.41
C ILE A 129 -2.37 -2.60 8.69
N THR A 130 -1.95 -1.86 7.67
CA THR A 130 -1.64 -0.43 7.80
C THR A 130 -2.88 0.35 8.19
N ALA A 131 -4.06 0.03 7.63
CA ALA A 131 -5.31 0.71 7.93
C ALA A 131 -5.70 0.55 9.41
N VAL A 132 -5.55 -0.65 9.98
CA VAL A 132 -5.77 -0.88 11.40
C VAL A 132 -4.78 -0.10 12.27
N LEU A 133 -3.50 -0.06 11.88
CA LEU A 133 -2.49 0.68 12.64
C LEU A 133 -2.72 2.20 12.60
N VAL A 134 -3.07 2.75 11.44
CA VAL A 134 -3.40 4.17 11.26
C VAL A 134 -4.66 4.51 12.06
N LEU A 135 -5.72 3.70 11.97
CA LEU A 135 -6.94 3.90 12.75
C LEU A 135 -6.68 3.86 14.27
N ALA A 136 -5.85 2.92 14.74
CA ALA A 136 -5.50 2.85 16.15
C ALA A 136 -4.76 4.10 16.62
N VAL A 137 -3.90 4.66 15.78
CA VAL A 137 -3.19 5.91 16.05
C VAL A 137 -4.14 7.10 16.05
N ASP A 138 -5.01 7.23 15.05
CA ASP A 138 -6.02 8.29 14.99
C ASP A 138 -6.91 8.31 16.23
N ILE A 139 -7.45 7.15 16.65
CA ILE A 139 -8.28 7.03 17.86
C ILE A 139 -7.54 7.56 19.10
N VAL A 140 -6.25 7.21 19.25
CA VAL A 140 -5.44 7.67 20.39
C VAL A 140 -5.19 9.18 20.31
N GLN A 141 -4.83 9.68 19.13
CA GLN A 141 -4.48 11.08 18.92
C GLN A 141 -5.68 12.02 19.09
N THR A 142 -6.79 11.69 18.44
CA THR A 142 -8.05 12.43 18.58
C THR A 142 -8.56 12.38 20.02
N GLY A 143 -8.38 11.25 20.72
CA GLY A 143 -8.70 11.12 22.14
C GLY A 143 -7.90 12.05 23.08
N VAL A 144 -6.74 12.56 22.64
CA VAL A 144 -5.93 13.54 23.38
C VAL A 144 -5.90 14.93 22.72
N GLY A 145 -6.80 15.20 21.76
CA GLY A 145 -6.93 16.51 21.12
C GLY A 145 -5.85 16.83 20.10
N ILE A 146 -5.27 15.82 19.44
CA ILE A 146 -4.28 15.97 18.36
C ILE A 146 -4.92 15.46 17.06
N PRO A 147 -5.67 16.29 16.30
CA PRO A 147 -6.34 15.82 15.09
C PRO A 147 -5.35 15.67 13.93
N SER A 148 -5.70 14.83 12.97
CA SER A 148 -4.95 14.66 11.72
C SER A 148 -5.36 15.63 10.63
N GLY A 149 -6.47 16.35 10.83
CA GLY A 149 -7.10 17.21 9.83
C GLY A 149 -7.96 16.40 8.86
N THR A 150 -8.66 17.12 7.97
CA THR A 150 -9.53 16.54 6.95
C THR A 150 -9.06 16.93 5.55
N LEU A 151 -9.49 16.17 4.55
CA LEU A 151 -9.34 16.60 3.17
C LEU A 151 -10.08 17.92 2.96
N PRO A 152 -9.59 18.78 2.04
CA PRO A 152 -10.27 20.03 1.73
C PRO A 152 -11.64 19.75 1.10
N GLU A 153 -12.65 20.50 1.52
CA GLU A 153 -13.96 20.51 0.85
C GLU A 153 -13.80 21.13 -0.54
N THR A 154 -13.91 20.29 -1.57
CA THR A 154 -13.81 20.69 -2.98
C THR A 154 -14.71 19.78 -3.82
N ASN A 155 -14.94 20.14 -5.08
CA ASN A 155 -15.58 19.29 -6.08
C ASN A 155 -15.00 17.85 -6.03
N SER A 156 -15.87 16.86 -5.87
CA SER A 156 -15.52 15.47 -5.61
C SER A 156 -14.73 14.86 -6.76
N ALA A 157 -15.08 15.23 -8.00
CA ALA A 157 -14.38 14.77 -9.19
C ALA A 157 -12.95 15.33 -9.26
N LYS A 158 -12.76 16.61 -8.90
CA LYS A 158 -11.42 17.21 -8.76
C LYS A 158 -10.63 16.58 -7.63
N LEU A 159 -11.27 16.25 -6.51
CA LEU A 159 -10.64 15.54 -5.38
C LEU A 159 -10.15 14.16 -5.81
N VAL A 160 -11.00 13.35 -6.45
CA VAL A 160 -10.63 12.02 -6.99
C VAL A 160 -9.43 12.14 -7.92
N ALA A 161 -9.43 13.09 -8.86
CA ALA A 161 -8.29 13.28 -9.75
C ALA A 161 -7.00 13.64 -8.99
N THR A 162 -7.09 14.51 -7.99
CA THR A 162 -5.93 14.97 -7.21
C THR A 162 -5.33 13.86 -6.34
N ILE A 163 -6.17 13.10 -5.64
CA ILE A 163 -5.70 12.00 -4.77
C ILE A 163 -5.22 10.78 -5.57
N THR A 164 -5.64 10.66 -6.83
CA THR A 164 -5.15 9.63 -7.77
C THR A 164 -3.67 9.85 -8.11
N HIS A 165 -3.22 11.09 -8.17
CA HIS A 165 -1.85 11.42 -8.58
C HIS A 165 -0.80 11.14 -7.49
N ALA A 166 -1.15 11.44 -6.23
CA ALA A 166 -0.22 11.41 -5.08
C ALA A 166 0.57 10.08 -4.94
N PRO A 167 -0.02 8.87 -5.03
CA PRO A 167 0.72 7.63 -4.87
C PRO A 167 1.89 7.46 -5.85
N LEU A 168 1.70 7.80 -7.14
CA LEU A 168 2.79 7.69 -8.11
C LEU A 168 3.93 8.65 -7.78
N SER A 169 3.58 9.92 -7.54
CA SER A 169 4.53 10.99 -7.25
C SER A 169 5.34 10.70 -5.99
N GLU A 170 4.65 10.35 -4.91
CA GLU A 170 5.24 10.14 -3.60
C GLU A 170 6.02 8.82 -3.52
N GLU A 171 5.54 7.72 -4.11
CA GLU A 171 6.31 6.47 -4.10
C GLU A 171 7.59 6.57 -4.93
N ILE A 172 7.59 7.31 -6.04
CA ILE A 172 8.84 7.59 -6.78
C ILE A 172 9.81 8.38 -5.89
N GLY A 173 9.31 9.42 -5.20
CA GLY A 173 10.14 10.28 -4.38
C GLY A 173 10.67 9.64 -3.12
N PHE A 174 9.82 9.03 -2.32
CA PHE A 174 10.26 8.46 -1.05
C PHE A 174 10.86 7.06 -1.23
N ARG A 175 10.28 6.21 -2.08
CA ARG A 175 10.68 4.79 -2.12
C ARG A 175 11.77 4.58 -3.16
N LEU A 176 11.52 4.94 -4.41
CA LEU A 176 12.52 4.74 -5.46
C LEU A 176 13.77 5.60 -5.24
N SER A 177 13.61 6.87 -4.83
CA SER A 177 14.75 7.76 -4.65
C SER A 177 15.45 7.61 -3.28
N ILE A 178 14.75 7.68 -2.13
CA ILE A 178 15.44 7.60 -0.82
C ILE A 178 15.88 6.18 -0.51
N ILE A 179 15.00 5.18 -0.69
CA ILE A 179 15.36 3.79 -0.38
C ILE A 179 16.12 3.17 -1.56
N GLY A 180 15.52 3.19 -2.75
CA GLY A 180 16.03 2.50 -3.93
C GLY A 180 17.39 2.99 -4.39
N LEU A 181 17.53 4.29 -4.65
CA LEU A 181 18.78 4.85 -5.18
C LEU A 181 19.93 4.75 -4.17
N PHE A 182 19.71 5.09 -2.90
CA PHE A 182 20.76 4.96 -1.87
C PHE A 182 21.18 3.51 -1.65
N ALA A 183 20.22 2.57 -1.60
CA ALA A 183 20.54 1.15 -1.50
C ALA A 183 21.31 0.68 -2.74
N LEU A 184 20.91 1.10 -3.95
CA LEU A 184 21.57 0.74 -5.20
C LEU A 184 23.02 1.21 -5.23
N LEU A 185 23.29 2.46 -4.82
CA LEU A 185 24.66 3.00 -4.78
C LEU A 185 25.54 2.21 -3.81
N THR A 186 25.01 1.86 -2.64
CA THR A 186 25.71 1.06 -1.63
C THR A 186 26.00 -0.36 -2.14
N ILE A 187 25.00 -0.99 -2.76
CA ILE A 187 25.05 -2.38 -3.27
C ILE A 187 25.88 -2.50 -4.54
N ARG A 188 25.94 -1.48 -5.39
CA ARG A 188 26.88 -1.46 -6.53
C ARG A 188 28.32 -1.54 -6.06
N GLY A 189 28.64 -0.95 -4.91
CA GLY A 189 29.91 -1.16 -4.22
C GLY A 189 30.17 -2.63 -3.85
N TRP A 190 29.12 -3.44 -3.69
CA TRP A 190 29.19 -4.88 -3.39
C TRP A 190 29.34 -5.77 -4.64
N ARG A 191 29.35 -5.19 -5.85
CA ARG A 191 29.53 -5.89 -7.14
C ARG A 191 28.53 -7.03 -7.38
N THR A 192 27.25 -6.77 -7.12
CA THR A 192 26.21 -7.83 -7.14
C THR A 192 25.79 -8.33 -8.52
N GLY A 193 26.13 -7.61 -9.59
CA GLY A 193 25.75 -7.95 -10.97
C GLY A 193 24.25 -7.78 -11.28
N VAL A 194 23.46 -7.25 -10.35
CA VAL A 194 22.02 -7.02 -10.54
C VAL A 194 21.79 -5.79 -11.42
N PRO A 195 20.95 -5.87 -12.47
CA PRO A 195 20.58 -4.71 -13.27
C PRO A 195 19.94 -3.60 -12.42
N ALA A 196 20.33 -2.35 -12.67
CA ALA A 196 19.90 -1.21 -11.86
C ALA A 196 18.39 -1.01 -11.84
N ILE A 197 17.74 -1.12 -12.99
CA ILE A 197 16.30 -0.94 -13.12
C ILE A 197 15.56 -2.05 -12.38
N GLU A 198 15.98 -3.32 -12.54
CA GLU A 198 15.38 -4.44 -11.81
C GLU A 198 15.51 -4.26 -10.28
N PHE A 199 16.67 -3.79 -9.82
CA PHE A 199 16.88 -3.48 -8.41
C PHE A 199 15.99 -2.33 -7.92
N LEU A 200 15.89 -1.23 -8.67
CA LEU A 200 15.04 -0.09 -8.28
C LEU A 200 13.55 -0.47 -8.25
N LEU A 201 13.11 -1.35 -9.14
CA LEU A 201 11.73 -1.81 -9.18
C LEU A 201 11.44 -2.88 -8.13
N THR A 202 12.39 -3.76 -7.83
CA THR A 202 12.21 -4.91 -6.93
C THR A 202 13.47 -5.18 -6.09
N PRO A 203 13.78 -4.37 -5.06
CA PRO A 203 15.09 -4.35 -4.41
C PRO A 203 15.51 -5.70 -3.80
N LEU A 204 14.77 -6.20 -2.82
CA LEU A 204 15.11 -7.45 -2.15
C LEU A 204 14.88 -8.68 -3.05
N PRO A 205 13.80 -8.78 -3.84
CA PRO A 205 13.64 -9.88 -4.80
C PRO A 205 14.80 -9.96 -5.81
N ALA A 206 15.24 -8.83 -6.38
CA ALA A 206 16.35 -8.80 -7.33
C ALA A 206 17.67 -9.21 -6.66
N LEU A 207 17.93 -8.75 -5.43
CA LEU A 207 19.09 -9.18 -4.65
C LEU A 207 19.10 -10.69 -4.39
N LYS A 208 17.97 -11.27 -3.98
CA LYS A 208 17.87 -12.71 -3.66
C LYS A 208 18.25 -13.62 -4.83
N LYS A 209 18.13 -13.13 -6.08
CA LYS A 209 18.57 -13.84 -7.28
C LYS A 209 20.10 -13.82 -7.48
N SER A 210 20.81 -12.89 -6.83
CA SER A 210 22.26 -12.75 -6.94
C SER A 210 23.00 -13.62 -5.93
N GLN A 211 24.09 -14.25 -6.37
CA GLN A 211 25.05 -14.95 -5.49
C GLN A 211 25.55 -14.06 -4.34
N SER A 212 25.60 -12.75 -4.57
CA SER A 212 26.01 -11.79 -3.55
C SER A 212 25.05 -11.74 -2.37
N TYR A 213 23.75 -11.98 -2.54
CA TYR A 213 22.83 -11.97 -1.39
C TYR A 213 23.23 -12.98 -0.31
N VAL A 214 23.76 -14.16 -0.69
CA VAL A 214 24.29 -15.14 0.27
C VAL A 214 25.41 -14.54 1.12
N ASN A 215 26.33 -13.81 0.49
CA ASN A 215 27.49 -13.18 1.14
C ASN A 215 27.14 -11.96 2.00
N PHE A 216 25.99 -11.32 1.74
CA PHE A 216 25.60 -10.07 2.36
C PHE A 216 24.28 -10.16 3.15
N LYS A 217 23.66 -11.34 3.28
CA LYS A 217 22.32 -11.54 3.88
C LYS A 217 22.10 -10.84 5.22
N GLY A 218 23.09 -10.88 6.12
CA GLY A 218 23.01 -10.19 7.41
C GLY A 218 23.11 -8.66 7.30
N ARG A 219 23.88 -8.16 6.32
CA ARG A 219 24.10 -6.73 6.07
C ARG A 219 22.92 -6.04 5.37
N VAL A 220 22.14 -6.81 4.61
CA VAL A 220 20.95 -6.32 3.90
C VAL A 220 19.98 -5.61 4.84
N TRP A 221 19.76 -6.15 6.04
CA TRP A 221 18.87 -5.53 7.03
C TRP A 221 19.45 -4.25 7.63
N HIS A 222 20.75 -4.22 7.90
CA HIS A 222 21.43 -3.01 8.37
C HIS A 222 21.45 -1.89 7.33
N LEU A 223 21.31 -2.22 6.04
CA LEU A 223 21.12 -1.24 4.96
C LEU A 223 19.67 -0.76 4.87
N PHE A 224 18.71 -1.67 4.73
CA PHE A 224 17.33 -1.27 4.43
C PHE A 224 16.59 -0.70 5.64
N LEU A 225 16.85 -1.17 6.86
CA LEU A 225 16.15 -0.69 8.05
C LEU A 225 16.29 0.82 8.27
N PRO A 226 17.50 1.42 8.31
CA PRO A 226 17.63 2.87 8.47
C PRO A 226 17.04 3.64 7.29
N LEU A 227 17.12 3.11 6.06
CA LEU A 227 16.51 3.75 4.88
C LEU A 227 14.97 3.76 4.95
N ILE A 228 14.36 2.66 5.40
CA ILE A 228 12.90 2.56 5.61
C ILE A 228 12.48 3.55 6.70
N VAL A 229 13.16 3.56 7.85
CA VAL A 229 12.83 4.44 8.97
C VAL A 229 13.01 5.91 8.57
N GLY A 230 14.14 6.25 7.94
CA GLY A 230 14.41 7.60 7.45
C GLY A 230 13.35 8.05 6.45
N SER A 231 13.10 7.25 5.40
CA SER A 231 12.08 7.55 4.40
C SER A 231 10.69 7.74 5.01
N ALA A 232 10.32 6.96 6.03
CA ALA A 232 9.03 7.07 6.69
C ALA A 232 8.90 8.38 7.50
N LEU A 233 9.95 8.79 8.21
CA LEU A 233 9.97 10.07 8.93
C LEU A 233 9.89 11.26 7.97
N PHE A 234 10.61 11.21 6.84
CA PHE A 234 10.52 12.23 5.80
C PHE A 234 9.13 12.29 5.17
N PHE A 235 8.51 11.13 4.95
CA PHE A 235 7.13 11.04 4.45
C PHE A 235 6.14 11.67 5.43
N GLY A 236 6.24 11.34 6.72
CA GLY A 236 5.42 11.95 7.77
C GLY A 236 5.63 13.45 7.89
N PHE A 237 6.89 13.92 7.82
CA PHE A 237 7.21 15.33 7.84
C PHE A 237 6.63 16.09 6.64
N ALA A 238 6.68 15.51 5.43
CA ALA A 238 6.11 16.12 4.23
C ALA A 238 4.60 16.38 4.37
N HIS A 239 3.89 15.55 5.14
CA HIS A 239 2.47 15.72 5.42
C HIS A 239 2.16 16.83 6.43
N ILE A 240 3.14 17.41 7.11
CA ILE A 240 2.94 18.56 8.00
C ILE A 240 3.80 19.77 7.61
N ALA A 241 4.53 19.67 6.50
CA ALA A 241 5.39 20.73 6.00
C ALA A 241 4.53 21.92 5.51
N PRO A 242 5.10 23.15 5.47
CA PRO A 242 4.40 24.31 4.95
C PRO A 242 3.82 24.05 3.55
N GLY A 243 2.51 24.30 3.39
CA GLY A 243 1.77 24.01 2.15
C GLY A 243 1.01 22.68 2.17
N SER A 244 1.19 21.83 3.19
CA SER A 244 0.30 20.70 3.44
C SER A 244 -1.07 21.16 3.94
N VAL A 245 -2.11 20.40 3.62
CA VAL A 245 -3.49 20.59 4.10
C VAL A 245 -3.74 19.90 5.45
N TRP A 246 -2.82 19.06 5.91
CA TRP A 246 -3.01 18.23 7.10
C TRP A 246 -2.53 18.88 8.39
N GLU A 247 -3.09 18.44 9.51
CA GLU A 247 -2.71 18.89 10.85
C GLU A 247 -1.58 18.06 11.45
N ILE A 248 -1.08 18.49 12.61
CA ILE A 248 0.07 17.87 13.29
C ILE A 248 -0.13 16.38 13.59
N GLY A 249 -1.38 15.93 13.80
CA GLY A 249 -1.66 14.52 14.04
C GLY A 249 -1.29 13.63 12.87
N LYS A 250 -1.31 14.16 11.64
CA LYS A 250 -1.00 13.42 10.42
C LYS A 250 0.43 12.92 10.38
N PHE A 251 1.35 13.57 11.08
CA PHE A 251 2.76 13.17 11.11
C PHE A 251 2.94 11.70 11.52
N SER A 252 2.28 11.25 12.59
CA SER A 252 2.41 9.87 13.08
C SER A 252 1.68 8.87 12.20
N GLU A 253 0.48 9.19 11.72
CA GLU A 253 -0.25 8.34 10.78
C GLU A 253 0.56 8.11 9.50
N ALA A 254 1.03 9.21 8.88
CA ALA A 254 1.81 9.17 7.67
C ALA A 254 3.17 8.50 7.91
N THR A 255 3.81 8.69 9.07
CA THR A 255 5.05 7.96 9.40
C THR A 255 4.80 6.44 9.49
N ILE A 256 3.71 6.00 10.12
CA ILE A 256 3.37 4.57 10.21
C ILE A 256 3.04 3.99 8.84
N ALA A 257 2.23 4.68 8.04
CA ALA A 257 1.97 4.31 6.65
C ALA A 257 3.30 4.27 5.85
N GLY A 258 4.17 5.25 6.09
CA GLY A 258 5.50 5.37 5.50
C GLY A 258 6.39 4.18 5.76
N LEU A 259 6.40 3.67 7.00
CA LEU A 259 7.13 2.45 7.38
C LEU A 259 6.59 1.24 6.62
N MET A 260 5.27 1.07 6.59
CA MET A 260 4.63 -0.06 5.91
C MET A 260 4.84 -0.03 4.39
N LEU A 261 4.79 1.15 3.78
CA LEU A 261 5.11 1.38 2.36
C LEU A 261 6.59 1.12 2.06
N GLY A 262 7.50 1.53 2.95
CA GLY A 262 8.93 1.20 2.83
C GLY A 262 9.20 -0.31 2.90
N ILE A 263 8.50 -1.01 3.81
CA ILE A 263 8.53 -2.48 3.88
C ILE A 263 7.96 -3.09 2.58
N ALA A 264 6.81 -2.63 2.11
CA ALA A 264 6.19 -3.08 0.87
C ALA A 264 7.16 -2.95 -0.31
N TYR A 265 7.77 -1.78 -0.45
CA TYR A 265 8.75 -1.48 -1.50
C TYR A 265 9.95 -2.43 -1.45
N VAL A 266 10.59 -2.58 -0.28
CA VAL A 266 11.80 -3.40 -0.16
C VAL A 266 11.48 -4.87 -0.43
N PHE A 267 10.39 -5.40 0.13
CA PHE A 267 10.09 -6.83 0.09
C PHE A 267 9.45 -7.31 -1.20
N TYR A 268 8.64 -6.47 -1.83
CA TYR A 268 7.82 -6.84 -2.99
C TYR A 268 8.09 -5.97 -4.22
N GLY A 269 8.47 -4.71 -4.01
CA GLY A 269 8.82 -3.79 -5.09
C GLY A 269 7.91 -2.57 -5.20
N LEU A 270 8.24 -1.70 -6.14
CA LEU A 270 7.58 -0.41 -6.35
C LEU A 270 6.09 -0.55 -6.65
N GLY A 271 5.70 -1.53 -7.48
CA GLY A 271 4.29 -1.75 -7.81
C GLY A 271 3.42 -2.03 -6.59
N VAL A 272 3.92 -2.82 -5.63
CA VAL A 272 3.18 -3.12 -4.39
C VAL A 272 3.07 -1.88 -3.50
N ALA A 273 4.14 -1.10 -3.35
CA ALA A 273 4.09 0.14 -2.58
C ALA A 273 3.09 1.14 -3.19
N ILE A 274 3.13 1.33 -4.51
CA ILE A 274 2.17 2.16 -5.25
C ILE A 274 0.74 1.66 -5.02
N MET A 275 0.48 0.36 -5.12
CA MET A 275 -0.86 -0.21 -4.96
C MET A 275 -1.39 -0.05 -3.52
N VAL A 276 -0.54 -0.20 -2.50
CA VAL A 276 -0.92 0.04 -1.10
C VAL A 276 -1.31 1.50 -0.88
N HIS A 277 -0.50 2.44 -1.37
CA HIS A 277 -0.77 3.87 -1.22
C HIS A 277 -2.00 4.29 -2.04
N TRP A 278 -2.12 3.82 -3.27
CA TRP A 278 -3.31 4.01 -4.09
C TRP A 278 -4.58 3.49 -3.41
N ALA A 279 -4.49 2.39 -2.65
CA ALA A 279 -5.63 1.87 -1.92
C ALA A 279 -6.12 2.83 -0.80
N PHE A 280 -5.21 3.52 -0.11
CA PHE A 280 -5.58 4.55 0.87
C PHE A 280 -6.17 5.80 0.25
N ASN A 281 -5.67 6.18 -0.93
CA ASN A 281 -6.02 7.46 -1.53
C ASN A 281 -7.21 7.29 -2.46
N TYR A 282 -7.09 6.50 -3.51
CA TYR A 282 -8.14 6.38 -4.52
C TYR A 282 -9.24 5.41 -4.11
N TYR A 283 -8.90 4.18 -3.73
CA TYR A 283 -9.89 3.11 -3.55
C TYR A 283 -10.93 3.47 -2.49
N THR A 284 -10.50 3.79 -1.27
CA THR A 284 -11.41 4.14 -0.17
C THR A 284 -12.20 5.41 -0.45
N ASN A 285 -11.53 6.51 -0.84
CA ASN A 285 -12.21 7.79 -1.10
C ASN A 285 -13.19 7.70 -2.27
N THR A 286 -12.90 6.92 -3.31
CA THR A 286 -13.84 6.73 -4.42
C THR A 286 -15.14 6.07 -3.95
N LEU A 287 -15.07 5.12 -3.01
CA LEU A 287 -16.28 4.53 -2.43
C LEU A 287 -17.06 5.56 -1.61
N TYR A 288 -16.39 6.31 -0.72
CA TYR A 288 -17.07 7.33 0.10
C TYR A 288 -17.71 8.43 -0.75
N LEU A 289 -16.96 9.00 -1.70
CA LEU A 289 -17.42 10.11 -2.53
C LEU A 289 -18.57 9.69 -3.45
N PHE A 290 -18.59 8.44 -3.93
CA PHE A 290 -19.74 7.94 -4.68
C PHE A 290 -21.00 7.86 -3.80
N GLU A 291 -20.88 7.40 -2.56
CA GLU A 291 -22.03 7.24 -1.66
C GLU A 291 -22.58 8.55 -1.13
N GLU A 292 -21.70 9.51 -0.88
CA GLU A 292 -22.07 10.86 -0.45
C GLU A 292 -22.77 11.65 -1.57
N ASN A 293 -22.28 11.53 -2.81
CA ASN A 293 -22.69 12.43 -3.90
C ASN A 293 -23.57 11.80 -4.97
N VAL A 294 -23.65 10.47 -5.04
CA VAL A 294 -24.40 9.76 -6.10
C VAL A 294 -25.47 8.86 -5.52
N TYR A 295 -25.07 7.79 -4.84
CA TYR A 295 -26.01 6.80 -4.32
C TYR A 295 -25.38 5.95 -3.21
N ASN A 296 -26.00 5.97 -2.04
CA ASN A 296 -25.51 5.23 -0.87
C ASN A 296 -25.90 3.74 -0.95
N LEU A 297 -24.91 2.86 -1.15
CA LEU A 297 -25.06 1.41 -1.20
C LEU A 297 -24.49 0.71 0.05
N ASN A 298 -23.98 1.47 1.02
CA ASN A 298 -23.15 1.04 2.14
C ASN A 298 -21.87 0.26 1.74
N LEU A 299 -21.41 0.38 0.49
CA LEU A 299 -20.18 -0.20 -0.04
C LEU A 299 -18.93 0.28 0.71
N SER A 300 -18.85 1.57 1.07
CA SER A 300 -17.71 2.08 1.85
C SER A 300 -17.64 1.38 3.21
N THR A 301 -18.77 1.28 3.90
CA THR A 301 -18.88 0.60 5.20
C THR A 301 -18.51 -0.88 5.10
N PHE A 302 -19.04 -1.60 4.11
CA PHE A 302 -18.68 -3.02 3.92
C PHE A 302 -17.19 -3.18 3.60
N SER A 303 -16.64 -2.33 2.75
CA SER A 303 -15.21 -2.29 2.43
C SER A 303 -14.38 -2.12 3.70
N ASP A 304 -14.69 -1.13 4.54
CA ASP A 304 -13.98 -0.88 5.80
C ASP A 304 -14.04 -2.08 6.73
N MET A 305 -15.22 -2.69 6.88
CA MET A 305 -15.37 -3.90 7.69
C MET A 305 -14.45 -5.03 7.18
N PHE A 306 -14.36 -5.24 5.88
CA PHE A 306 -13.49 -6.29 5.31
C PHE A 306 -12.01 -5.98 5.52
N ILE A 307 -11.60 -4.73 5.28
CA ILE A 307 -10.23 -4.24 5.44
C ILE A 307 -9.79 -4.37 6.91
N LEU A 308 -10.60 -3.85 7.84
CA LEU A 308 -10.29 -3.87 9.27
C LEU A 308 -10.32 -5.29 9.83
N ALA A 309 -11.25 -6.14 9.39
CA ALA A 309 -11.27 -7.55 9.76
C ALA A 309 -10.00 -8.27 9.30
N LEU A 310 -9.60 -8.09 8.03
CA LEU A 310 -8.40 -8.72 7.47
C LEU A 310 -7.15 -8.24 8.22
N GLY A 311 -6.99 -6.92 8.40
CA GLY A 311 -5.86 -6.33 9.10
C GLY A 311 -5.74 -6.84 10.52
N THR A 312 -6.85 -6.87 11.26
CA THR A 312 -6.90 -7.35 12.65
C THR A 312 -6.54 -8.83 12.74
N ILE A 313 -7.10 -9.68 11.88
CA ILE A 313 -6.78 -11.11 11.84
C ILE A 313 -5.28 -11.32 11.59
N LEU A 314 -4.69 -10.60 10.63
CA LEU A 314 -3.28 -10.73 10.30
C LEU A 314 -2.38 -10.24 11.44
N ILE A 315 -2.68 -9.09 12.06
CA ILE A 315 -1.93 -8.58 13.21
C ILE A 315 -1.95 -9.60 14.34
N LEU A 316 -3.13 -10.07 14.74
CA LEU A 316 -3.28 -11.06 15.82
C LEU A 316 -2.54 -12.36 15.49
N TYR A 317 -2.63 -12.85 14.26
CA TYR A 317 -1.90 -14.04 13.82
C TYR A 317 -0.39 -13.91 14.01
N TYR A 318 0.21 -12.78 13.59
CA TYR A 318 1.64 -12.57 13.71
C TYR A 318 2.09 -12.28 15.13
N VAL A 319 1.31 -11.52 15.92
CA VAL A 319 1.58 -11.30 17.35
C VAL A 319 1.62 -12.61 18.11
N VAL A 320 0.62 -13.48 17.92
CA VAL A 320 0.58 -14.81 18.54
C VAL A 320 1.77 -15.67 18.10
N LYS A 321 2.15 -15.62 16.82
CA LYS A 321 3.29 -16.38 16.29
C LYS A 321 4.64 -15.93 16.86
N VAL A 322 4.79 -14.66 17.22
CA VAL A 322 5.99 -14.10 17.83
C VAL A 322 6.03 -14.40 19.33
N LEU A 323 4.90 -14.27 20.04
CA LEU A 323 4.82 -14.45 21.49
C LEU A 323 4.82 -15.91 21.93
N LEU A 324 4.32 -16.83 21.12
CA LEU A 324 4.35 -18.26 21.47
C LEU A 324 5.74 -18.87 21.23
N PRO A 325 6.31 -19.60 22.21
CA PRO A 325 7.59 -20.27 22.04
C PRO A 325 7.56 -21.23 20.84
N ARG A 326 8.54 -21.11 19.94
CA ARG A 326 8.75 -22.12 18.90
C ARG A 326 9.07 -23.45 19.59
N THR A 327 8.18 -24.43 19.45
CA THR A 327 8.46 -25.78 19.95
C THR A 327 9.65 -26.35 19.16
N LYS A 328 10.58 -27.02 19.86
CA LYS A 328 11.88 -27.50 19.36
C LYS A 328 11.85 -28.40 18.09
N LYS A 329 10.69 -28.67 17.49
CA LYS A 329 10.54 -29.52 16.28
C LYS A 329 10.54 -28.76 14.95
N GLU A 330 10.69 -27.43 14.94
CA GLU A 330 10.79 -26.61 13.72
C GLU A 330 12.19 -25.97 13.56
N LYS A 331 13.26 -26.76 13.74
CA LYS A 331 14.61 -26.39 13.33
C LYS A 331 15.10 -27.31 12.23
#